data_AF-A0A5B8VQW2-F1
#
_entry.id   AF-A0A5B8VQW2-F1
#
_cell.length_a   1.000
_cell.length_b   1.000
_cell.length_c   1.000
_cell.angle_alpha   90.00
_cell.angle_beta   90.00
_cell.angle_gamma   90.00
#
_symmetry.space_group_name_H-M   'P 1'
#
loop_
_entity.id
_entity.type
_entity.pdbx_description
1 polymer ?
#
loop_
_entity_poly.entity_id
_entity_poly.type
_entity_poly.pdbx_seq_one_letter_code
_entity_poly.pdbx_strand_id
1 'polypeptide(L)'
;MALYAQASHKREVIKAREYQIRPNTGQDQTVALQKVIRKIQAINHPVTLVFEPGQYDFYYKTATQAPYYISNTSGKEELDTEVKTIAILLKDIKGLTIEGNGALFMLHGKMTSLVADNCRDLTIHNLQFDYARPTMSEFTLTAVTNDYIDVKVNPDSWYRIKDSILYWYGENWDGEKTPPRLFTCVYTPVDSALHFVNAGWKRLTQAKRAAEIGENKVRFYQNKHTGDKLGGAVGDVYTVRDITRDEVGLFLLQSKNIRLDNVQMHFMHGLGIVSQFCTNLHFNHLRCAPRSQTDRICASTADMAHFSGCNGKITVENSFLAAHMMIRSISMVPI
;
A
#
# COMPACT_ATOMS: atom_id res chain seq x y z
N MET A 1 -11.70 -41.90 16.15
CA MET A 1 -11.94 -40.47 16.46
C MET A 1 -11.16 -40.10 17.71
N ALA A 2 -9.96 -39.53 17.56
CA ALA A 2 -9.22 -39.00 18.70
C ALA A 2 -9.44 -37.48 18.74
N LEU A 3 -10.15 -37.01 19.76
CA LEU A 3 -10.28 -35.60 20.09
C LEU A 3 -8.89 -35.03 20.39
N TYR A 4 -8.43 -34.07 19.60
CA TYR A 4 -7.42 -33.12 20.05
C TYR A 4 -8.16 -31.98 20.75
N ALA A 5 -8.38 -32.14 22.06
CA ALA A 5 -8.66 -31.01 22.93
C ALA A 5 -7.40 -30.14 22.96
N GLN A 6 -7.40 -29.03 22.23
CA GLN A 6 -6.40 -27.99 22.42
C GLN A 6 -6.58 -27.43 23.82
N ALA A 7 -5.56 -27.57 24.65
CA ALA A 7 -5.47 -26.90 25.93
C ALA A 7 -5.62 -25.39 25.69
N SER A 8 -6.75 -24.83 26.10
CA SER A 8 -7.00 -23.39 26.20
C SER A 8 -5.99 -22.78 27.17
N HIS A 9 -4.79 -22.46 26.68
CA HIS A 9 -3.88 -21.61 27.42
C HIS A 9 -4.57 -20.27 27.59
N LYS A 10 -4.69 -19.81 28.84
CA LYS A 10 -5.27 -18.52 29.20
C LYS A 10 -4.55 -17.44 28.38
N ARG A 11 -5.26 -16.88 27.39
CA ARG A 11 -4.73 -15.81 26.53
C ARG A 11 -4.96 -14.47 27.22
N GLU A 12 -3.91 -13.69 27.40
CA GLU A 12 -4.06 -12.32 27.92
C GLU A 12 -4.73 -11.45 26.86
N VAL A 13 -5.68 -10.62 27.29
CA VAL A 13 -6.36 -9.66 26.41
C VAL A 13 -5.89 -8.27 26.79
N ILE A 14 -5.24 -7.59 25.85
CA ILE A 14 -4.80 -6.20 25.97
C ILE A 14 -5.72 -5.36 25.09
N LYS A 15 -6.45 -4.40 25.68
CA LYS A 15 -7.29 -3.49 24.90
C LYS A 15 -6.48 -2.25 24.54
N ALA A 16 -6.42 -1.91 23.24
CA ALA A 16 -5.66 -0.75 22.74
C ALA A 16 -6.06 0.56 23.47
N ARG A 17 -7.35 0.73 23.78
CA ARG A 17 -7.89 1.89 24.50
C ARG A 17 -7.28 2.13 25.89
N GLU A 18 -6.82 1.07 26.57
CA GLU A 18 -6.19 1.17 27.90
C GLU A 18 -4.80 1.85 27.81
N TYR A 19 -4.25 1.93 26.61
CA TYR A 19 -2.99 2.60 26.29
C TYR A 19 -3.21 3.90 25.51
N GLN A 20 -4.41 4.47 25.60
CA GLN A 20 -4.81 5.71 24.95
C GLN A 20 -4.81 5.63 23.41
N ILE A 21 -4.76 4.41 22.85
CA ILE A 21 -4.91 4.19 21.41
C ILE A 21 -6.40 4.20 21.08
N ARG A 22 -6.87 5.28 20.45
CA ARG A 22 -8.32 5.53 20.23
C ARG A 22 -8.63 5.80 18.75
N PRO A 23 -9.74 5.25 18.23
CA PRO A 23 -10.14 5.52 16.86
C PRO A 23 -10.75 6.93 16.72
N ASN A 24 -10.79 7.43 15.49
CA ASN A 24 -11.48 8.64 15.04
C ASN A 24 -11.01 9.93 15.76
N THR A 25 -9.76 9.96 16.23
CA THR A 25 -9.19 11.14 16.90
C THR A 25 -8.46 12.08 15.94
N GLY A 26 -8.07 11.60 14.76
CA GLY A 26 -7.16 12.29 13.84
C GLY A 26 -5.75 12.51 14.41
N GLN A 27 -5.44 11.92 15.57
CA GLN A 27 -4.15 12.04 16.23
C GLN A 27 -3.26 10.85 15.89
N ASP A 28 -1.95 11.09 15.84
CA ASP A 28 -0.95 10.06 15.60
C ASP A 28 -0.93 9.00 16.72
N GLN A 29 -1.22 7.76 16.36
CA GLN A 29 -1.28 6.61 17.27
C GLN A 29 0.05 5.81 17.30
N THR A 30 1.02 6.18 16.46
CA THR A 30 2.24 5.39 16.18
C THR A 30 3.06 5.11 17.43
N VAL A 31 3.40 6.15 18.20
CA VAL A 31 4.23 6.00 19.41
C VAL A 31 3.52 5.20 20.49
N ALA A 32 2.20 5.40 20.65
CA ALA A 32 1.41 4.66 21.63
C ALA A 32 1.38 3.16 21.28
N LEU A 33 1.14 2.82 20.00
CA LEU A 33 1.16 1.45 19.53
C LEU A 33 2.53 0.79 19.68
N GLN A 34 3.61 1.49 19.36
CA GLN A 34 4.98 0.99 19.55
C GLN A 34 5.25 0.62 21.03
N LYS A 35 4.78 1.42 21.99
CA LYS A 35 4.93 1.12 23.42
C LYS A 35 4.18 -0.16 23.81
N VAL A 36 2.97 -0.35 23.29
CA VAL A 36 2.18 -1.57 23.53
C VAL A 36 2.86 -2.79 22.93
N ILE A 37 3.37 -2.69 21.70
CA ILE A 37 4.08 -3.78 21.05
C ILE A 37 5.33 -4.18 21.83
N ARG A 38 6.14 -3.21 22.30
CA ARG A 38 7.31 -3.51 23.15
C ARG A 38 6.92 -4.22 24.45
N LYS A 39 5.78 -3.86 25.04
CA LYS A 39 5.26 -4.58 26.22
C LYS A 39 4.88 -6.01 25.85
N ILE A 40 4.16 -6.21 24.74
CA ILE A 40 3.77 -7.55 24.25
C ILE A 40 5.00 -8.42 23.97
N GLN A 41 6.07 -7.84 23.41
CA GLN A 41 7.31 -8.55 23.12
C GLN A 41 7.96 -9.17 24.38
N ALA A 42 7.75 -8.58 25.55
CA ALA A 42 8.25 -9.11 26.83
C ALA A 42 7.35 -10.20 27.45
N ILE A 43 6.18 -10.49 26.86
CA ILE A 43 5.22 -11.45 27.39
C ILE A 43 5.49 -12.84 26.81
N ASN A 44 5.65 -13.84 27.68
CA ASN A 44 6.03 -15.21 27.32
C ASN A 44 4.83 -16.16 27.09
N HIS A 45 3.61 -15.64 27.08
CA HIS A 45 2.39 -16.40 26.81
C HIS A 45 1.54 -15.71 25.74
N PRO A 46 0.57 -16.40 25.13
CA PRO A 46 -0.25 -15.81 24.07
C PRO A 46 -0.99 -14.54 24.50
N VAL A 47 -1.09 -13.57 23.60
CA VAL A 47 -1.75 -12.27 23.79
C VAL A 47 -2.70 -11.98 22.63
N THR A 48 -3.89 -11.45 22.92
CA THR A 48 -4.73 -10.74 21.94
C THR A 48 -4.66 -9.23 22.21
N LEU A 49 -4.18 -8.46 21.24
CA LEU A 49 -4.32 -7.00 21.21
C LEU A 49 -5.62 -6.65 20.47
N VAL A 50 -6.55 -5.99 21.17
CA VAL A 50 -7.89 -5.69 20.66
C VAL A 50 -8.05 -4.19 20.39
N PHE A 51 -8.43 -3.85 19.16
CA PHE A 51 -8.82 -2.50 18.74
C PHE A 51 -10.34 -2.35 18.74
N GLU A 52 -10.84 -1.13 18.95
CA GLU A 52 -12.25 -0.79 18.77
C GLU A 52 -12.47 -0.40 17.30
N PRO A 53 -13.69 -0.57 16.72
CA PRO A 53 -13.94 -0.17 15.34
C PRO A 53 -13.71 1.34 15.12
N GLY A 54 -13.17 1.69 13.95
CA GLY A 54 -12.95 3.08 13.52
C GLY A 54 -11.57 3.30 12.90
N GLN A 55 -11.26 4.55 12.57
CA GLN A 55 -10.00 4.92 11.93
C GLN A 55 -8.90 5.22 12.96
N TYR A 56 -7.71 4.65 12.78
CA TYR A 56 -6.50 4.97 13.53
C TYR A 56 -5.45 5.52 12.57
N ASP A 57 -4.90 6.68 12.91
CA ASP A 57 -3.93 7.38 12.05
C ASP A 57 -2.50 7.11 12.52
N PHE A 58 -1.62 6.70 11.59
CA PHE A 58 -0.21 6.45 11.85
C PHE A 58 0.65 7.27 10.89
N TYR A 59 1.66 7.98 11.41
CA TYR A 59 2.43 8.96 10.66
C TYR A 59 3.88 8.55 10.49
N TYR A 60 4.41 8.79 9.28
CA TYR A 60 5.79 8.45 8.93
C TYR A 60 6.85 9.11 9.84
N LYS A 61 6.53 10.30 10.38
CA LYS A 61 7.47 11.11 11.20
C LYS A 61 7.88 10.42 12.50
N THR A 62 7.02 9.57 13.05
CA THR A 62 7.22 8.84 14.31
C THR A 62 7.29 7.33 14.09
N ALA A 63 7.19 6.89 12.84
CA ALA A 63 7.33 5.50 12.42
C ALA A 63 8.75 4.98 12.67
N THR A 64 8.86 3.66 12.76
CA THR A 64 10.15 3.01 12.97
C THR A 64 10.98 3.09 11.68
N GLN A 65 12.26 3.41 11.80
CA GLN A 65 13.24 3.37 10.71
C GLN A 65 14.16 2.17 10.95
N ALA A 66 14.16 1.19 10.05
CA ALA A 66 14.99 0.00 10.18
C ALA A 66 15.44 -0.56 8.83
N PRO A 67 16.67 -1.10 8.72
CA PRO A 67 17.15 -1.70 7.49
C PRO A 67 16.45 -3.03 7.22
N TYR A 68 15.88 -3.18 6.02
CA TYR A 68 15.31 -4.44 5.55
C TYR A 68 15.60 -4.65 4.07
N TYR A 69 16.09 -5.86 3.75
CA TYR A 69 16.34 -6.32 2.40
C TYR A 69 15.17 -7.21 1.97
N ILE A 70 14.36 -6.68 1.05
CA ILE A 70 13.13 -7.31 0.62
C ILE A 70 13.34 -7.84 -0.81
N SER A 71 13.03 -9.11 -1.06
CA SER A 71 13.16 -9.68 -2.40
C SER A 71 12.27 -8.94 -3.41
N ASN A 72 12.76 -8.76 -4.64
CA ASN A 72 12.00 -8.19 -5.78
C ASN A 72 11.63 -6.69 -5.63
N THR A 73 12.17 -6.01 -4.62
CA THR A 73 12.13 -4.55 -4.47
C THR A 73 13.35 -3.89 -5.11
N SER A 74 13.33 -2.57 -5.21
CA SER A 74 14.50 -1.78 -5.61
C SER A 74 15.62 -1.99 -4.59
N GLY A 75 16.86 -2.07 -5.06
CA GLY A 75 18.05 -2.24 -4.23
C GLY A 75 19.03 -1.08 -4.40
N LYS A 76 20.26 -1.28 -3.93
CA LYS A 76 21.35 -0.27 -3.91
C LYS A 76 21.67 0.44 -5.23
N GLU A 77 21.33 -0.14 -6.39
CA GLU A 77 21.51 0.53 -7.69
C GLU A 77 20.46 1.63 -7.94
N GLU A 78 19.33 1.56 -7.23
CA GLU A 78 18.17 2.43 -7.40
C GLU A 78 17.86 3.26 -6.14
N LEU A 79 18.34 2.83 -4.97
CA LEU A 79 18.07 3.46 -3.67
C LEU A 79 19.35 3.91 -2.98
N ASP A 80 19.31 5.10 -2.39
CA ASP A 80 20.38 5.63 -1.53
C ASP A 80 20.51 4.88 -0.20
N THR A 81 19.44 4.19 0.23
CA THR A 81 19.37 3.48 1.51
C THR A 81 18.39 2.31 1.48
N GLU A 82 18.68 1.29 2.29
CA GLU A 82 17.82 0.12 2.52
C GLU A 82 16.98 0.26 3.80
N VAL A 83 17.02 1.44 4.43
CA VAL A 83 16.19 1.78 5.59
C VAL A 83 14.75 1.98 5.14
N LYS A 84 13.84 1.22 5.74
CA LYS A 84 12.40 1.30 5.51
C LYS A 84 11.74 2.14 6.60
N THR A 85 10.73 2.90 6.21
CA THR A 85 9.81 3.54 7.15
C THR A 85 8.68 2.57 7.47
N ILE A 86 8.47 2.22 8.74
CA ILE A 86 7.58 1.12 9.13
C ILE A 86 6.57 1.61 10.17
N ALA A 87 5.29 1.57 9.83
CA ALA A 87 4.22 1.97 10.75
C ALA A 87 4.13 1.01 11.95
N ILE A 88 4.12 -0.30 11.67
CA ILE A 88 3.97 -1.35 12.69
C ILE A 88 5.11 -2.37 12.55
N LEU A 89 6.04 -2.38 13.51
CA LEU A 89 7.10 -3.39 13.57
C LEU A 89 6.77 -4.42 14.66
N LEU A 90 6.47 -5.64 14.25
CA LEU A 90 6.36 -6.82 15.11
C LEU A 90 7.64 -7.63 14.98
N LYS A 91 8.46 -7.69 16.03
CA LYS A 91 9.76 -8.37 15.98
C LYS A 91 9.94 -9.31 17.17
N ASP A 92 10.36 -10.54 16.89
CA ASP A 92 10.63 -11.57 17.91
C ASP A 92 9.41 -11.88 18.80
N ILE A 93 8.19 -11.81 18.25
CA ILE A 93 6.93 -12.03 19.00
C ILE A 93 6.41 -13.45 18.76
N LYS A 94 5.99 -14.12 19.85
CA LYS A 94 5.35 -15.44 19.81
C LYS A 94 3.94 -15.40 20.38
N GLY A 95 2.96 -15.89 19.62
CA GLY A 95 1.58 -16.08 20.10
C GLY A 95 0.77 -14.79 20.17
N LEU A 96 0.89 -13.90 19.18
CA LEU A 96 0.12 -12.66 19.12
C LEU A 96 -1.09 -12.81 18.19
N THR A 97 -2.24 -12.29 18.63
CA THR A 97 -3.38 -12.00 17.78
C THR A 97 -3.70 -10.52 17.83
N ILE A 98 -3.76 -9.87 16.67
CA ILE A 98 -4.28 -8.52 16.52
C ILE A 98 -5.74 -8.67 16.07
N GLU A 99 -6.68 -8.31 16.94
CA GLU A 99 -8.10 -8.26 16.65
C GLU A 99 -8.47 -6.80 16.33
N GLY A 100 -8.71 -6.53 15.05
CA GLY A 100 -9.02 -5.19 14.56
C GLY A 100 -10.48 -4.79 14.74
N ASN A 101 -11.44 -5.73 14.89
CA ASN A 101 -12.87 -5.45 14.92
C ASN A 101 -13.34 -4.51 13.77
N GLY A 102 -12.74 -4.64 12.59
CA GLY A 102 -13.04 -3.80 11.43
C GLY A 102 -12.33 -2.44 11.41
N ALA A 103 -11.39 -2.18 12.32
CA ALA A 103 -10.59 -0.96 12.33
C ALA A 103 -9.88 -0.69 11.00
N LEU A 104 -9.77 0.60 10.64
CA LEU A 104 -9.01 1.09 9.51
C LEU A 104 -7.73 1.76 10.02
N PHE A 105 -6.58 1.22 9.65
CA PHE A 105 -5.29 1.85 9.87
C PHE A 105 -4.97 2.74 8.67
N MET A 106 -5.13 4.05 8.86
CA MET A 106 -4.83 5.07 7.88
C MET A 106 -3.39 5.54 8.03
N LEU A 107 -2.59 5.32 6.99
CA LEU A 107 -1.15 5.60 6.99
C LEU A 107 -0.87 6.93 6.28
N HIS A 108 -0.13 7.80 6.96
CA HIS A 108 0.22 9.15 6.50
C HIS A 108 1.71 9.22 6.16
N GLY A 109 2.03 9.15 4.86
CA GLY A 109 3.38 9.06 4.29
C GLY A 109 3.68 7.75 3.56
N LYS A 110 4.66 7.79 2.65
CA LYS A 110 5.19 6.60 1.97
C LYS A 110 5.95 5.75 2.99
N MET A 111 5.39 4.61 3.34
CA MET A 111 5.94 3.71 4.35
C MET A 111 5.42 2.29 4.19
N THR A 112 6.10 1.31 4.76
CA THR A 112 5.62 -0.06 4.92
C THR A 112 4.57 -0.14 6.03
N SER A 113 3.40 -0.76 5.74
CA SER A 113 2.29 -0.81 6.70
C SER A 113 2.61 -1.64 7.93
N LEU A 114 3.20 -2.83 7.73
CA LEU A 114 3.59 -3.72 8.82
C LEU A 114 4.75 -4.60 8.43
N VAL A 115 5.70 -4.78 9.36
CA VAL A 115 6.74 -5.80 9.28
C VAL A 115 6.53 -6.80 10.41
N ALA A 116 6.51 -8.09 10.09
CA ALA A 116 6.60 -9.20 11.03
C ALA A 116 7.92 -9.92 10.83
N ASP A 117 8.87 -9.68 11.72
CA ASP A 117 10.25 -10.19 11.67
C ASP A 117 10.47 -11.22 12.78
N ASN A 118 10.82 -12.46 12.40
CA ASN A 118 11.02 -13.59 13.32
C ASN A 118 9.84 -13.82 14.29
N CYS A 119 8.60 -13.67 13.80
CA CYS A 119 7.38 -13.91 14.57
C CYS A 119 6.91 -15.35 14.45
N ARG A 120 6.24 -15.86 15.49
CA ARG A 120 5.66 -17.22 15.51
C ARG A 120 4.23 -17.21 16.03
N ASP A 121 3.35 -17.94 15.39
CA ASP A 121 1.93 -18.05 15.78
C ASP A 121 1.27 -16.66 15.83
N LEU A 122 1.42 -15.88 14.75
CA LEU A 122 0.86 -14.53 14.59
C LEU A 122 -0.45 -14.60 13.80
N THR A 123 -1.50 -13.97 14.32
CA THR A 123 -2.76 -13.78 13.61
C THR A 123 -3.11 -12.29 13.52
N ILE A 124 -3.45 -11.81 12.34
CA ILE A 124 -4.08 -10.51 12.13
C ILE A 124 -5.49 -10.78 11.63
N HIS A 125 -6.49 -10.25 12.34
CA HIS A 125 -7.90 -10.54 12.11
C HIS A 125 -8.74 -9.25 12.07
N ASN A 126 -9.67 -9.17 11.11
CA ASN A 126 -10.63 -8.05 10.97
C ASN A 126 -9.96 -6.67 10.93
N LEU A 127 -8.96 -6.48 10.07
CA LEU A 127 -8.17 -5.25 10.04
C LEU A 127 -8.03 -4.73 8.61
N GLN A 128 -8.09 -3.41 8.45
CA GLN A 128 -8.00 -2.74 7.15
C GLN A 128 -6.81 -1.78 7.15
N PHE A 129 -6.14 -1.64 6.02
CA PHE A 129 -5.02 -0.71 5.80
C PHE A 129 -5.29 0.15 4.59
N ASP A 130 -5.04 1.45 4.70
CA ASP A 130 -5.04 2.38 3.57
C ASP A 130 -4.03 3.51 3.80
N TYR A 131 -3.79 4.31 2.78
CA TYR A 131 -2.91 5.45 2.82
C TYR A 131 -3.70 6.72 2.53
N ALA A 132 -3.43 7.78 3.30
CA ALA A 132 -4.03 9.10 3.09
C ALA A 132 -3.66 9.68 1.71
N ARG A 133 -2.43 9.38 1.27
CA ARG A 133 -1.95 9.67 -0.08
C ARG A 133 -1.15 8.48 -0.64
N PRO A 134 -1.76 7.64 -1.50
CA PRO A 134 -1.05 6.65 -2.31
C PRO A 134 0.12 7.25 -3.11
N THR A 135 1.13 6.46 -3.51
CA THR A 135 2.15 6.96 -4.46
C THR A 135 1.73 6.82 -5.93
N MET A 136 0.59 6.18 -6.17
CA MET A 136 -0.05 6.15 -7.48
C MET A 136 -0.96 7.36 -7.59
N SER A 137 -0.76 8.19 -8.61
CA SER A 137 -1.68 9.25 -8.99
C SER A 137 -2.64 8.77 -10.06
N GLU A 138 -3.90 9.18 -9.98
CA GLU A 138 -4.94 8.82 -10.93
C GLU A 138 -5.64 10.07 -11.45
N PHE A 139 -5.93 10.10 -12.76
CA PHE A 139 -6.75 11.14 -13.36
C PHE A 139 -7.54 10.61 -14.56
N THR A 140 -8.73 11.13 -14.77
CA THR A 140 -9.60 10.78 -15.91
C THR A 140 -9.45 11.81 -17.02
N LEU A 141 -9.32 11.36 -18.27
CA LEU A 141 -9.40 12.26 -19.44
C LEU A 141 -10.83 12.77 -19.62
N THR A 142 -11.00 14.08 -19.69
CA THR A 142 -12.32 14.73 -19.82
C THR A 142 -12.51 15.49 -21.13
N ALA A 143 -11.41 15.94 -21.76
CA ALA A 143 -11.41 16.44 -23.12
C ALA A 143 -10.05 16.20 -23.77
N VAL A 144 -10.06 15.85 -25.06
CA VAL A 144 -8.84 15.71 -25.88
C VAL A 144 -9.06 16.48 -27.18
N THR A 145 -8.27 17.52 -27.39
CA THR A 145 -8.31 18.37 -28.59
C THR A 145 -6.91 18.58 -29.15
N ASN A 146 -6.80 19.28 -30.28
CA ASN A 146 -5.50 19.66 -30.84
C ASN A 146 -4.77 20.71 -29.99
N ASP A 147 -5.50 21.56 -29.27
CA ASP A 147 -4.93 22.69 -28.53
C ASP A 147 -4.73 22.39 -27.04
N TYR A 148 -5.56 21.50 -26.47
CA TYR A 148 -5.50 21.17 -25.06
C TYR A 148 -6.03 19.76 -24.75
N ILE A 149 -5.59 19.24 -23.60
CA ILE A 149 -6.14 18.06 -22.93
C ILE A 149 -6.63 18.48 -21.54
N ASP A 150 -7.86 18.16 -21.21
CA ASP A 150 -8.41 18.38 -19.87
C ASP A 150 -8.51 17.06 -19.11
N VAL A 151 -8.12 17.10 -17.84
CA VAL A 151 -8.19 15.95 -16.94
C VAL A 151 -8.93 16.31 -15.66
N LYS A 152 -9.63 15.33 -15.08
CA LYS A 152 -10.13 15.37 -13.71
C LYS A 152 -9.21 14.49 -12.84
N VAL A 153 -8.46 15.11 -11.95
CA VAL A 153 -7.58 14.42 -11.01
C VAL A 153 -8.42 13.80 -9.89
N ASN A 154 -8.09 12.56 -9.48
CA ASN A 154 -8.71 11.93 -8.33
C ASN A 154 -8.31 12.71 -7.05
N PRO A 155 -9.23 13.01 -6.10
CA PRO A 155 -8.91 13.78 -4.90
C PRO A 155 -7.78 13.18 -4.02
N ASP A 156 -7.58 11.86 -4.04
CA ASP A 156 -6.49 11.18 -3.35
C ASP A 156 -5.14 11.34 -4.10
N SER A 157 -5.11 12.03 -5.25
CA SER A 157 -3.93 12.28 -6.08
C SER A 157 -3.47 13.72 -6.00
N TRP A 158 -2.73 14.04 -4.94
CA TRP A 158 -2.30 15.41 -4.66
C TRP A 158 -1.28 15.91 -5.69
N TYR A 159 -1.52 17.11 -6.19
CA TYR A 159 -0.69 17.77 -7.19
C TYR A 159 -0.52 19.25 -6.92
N ARG A 160 0.53 19.83 -7.50
CA ARG A 160 0.73 21.28 -7.60
C ARG A 160 1.15 21.63 -9.01
N ILE A 161 0.88 22.86 -9.42
CA ILE A 161 1.37 23.41 -10.69
C ILE A 161 2.41 24.49 -10.35
N LYS A 162 3.64 24.29 -10.83
CA LYS A 162 4.74 25.24 -10.67
C LYS A 162 5.44 25.41 -12.01
N ASP A 163 5.74 26.65 -12.38
CA ASP A 163 6.39 26.98 -13.66
C ASP A 163 5.71 26.30 -14.87
N SER A 164 4.37 26.26 -14.84
CA SER A 164 3.52 25.64 -15.87
C SER A 164 3.62 24.11 -15.98
N ILE A 165 4.22 23.42 -14.99
CA ILE A 165 4.35 21.96 -14.95
C ILE A 165 3.55 21.41 -13.77
N LEU A 166 2.86 20.28 -13.99
CA LEU A 166 2.19 19.55 -12.92
C LEU A 166 3.18 18.61 -12.22
N TYR A 167 3.25 18.71 -10.91
CA TYR A 167 4.04 17.83 -10.05
C TYR A 167 3.13 17.08 -9.07
N TRP A 168 3.31 15.77 -9.00
CA TRP A 168 2.70 14.93 -7.98
C TRP A 168 3.52 15.02 -6.69
N TYR A 169 2.84 15.05 -5.55
CA TYR A 169 3.50 15.02 -4.26
C TYR A 169 2.69 14.22 -3.23
N GLY A 170 3.33 13.94 -2.11
CA GLY A 170 2.68 13.43 -0.93
C GLY A 170 3.52 13.70 0.31
N GLU A 171 3.07 13.17 1.43
CA GLU A 171 3.85 13.20 2.65
C GLU A 171 5.11 12.36 2.45
N ASN A 172 6.29 12.92 2.76
CA ASN A 172 7.64 12.35 2.62
C ASN A 172 8.14 11.99 1.20
N TRP A 173 7.46 12.40 0.13
CA TRP A 173 7.94 12.27 -1.25
C TRP A 173 7.48 13.42 -2.14
N ASP A 174 8.31 13.80 -3.12
CA ASP A 174 8.08 14.98 -3.95
C ASP A 174 8.59 14.77 -5.38
N GLY A 175 7.66 14.70 -6.35
CA GLY A 175 7.97 14.49 -7.75
C GLY A 175 8.69 15.66 -8.43
N GLU A 176 8.78 16.84 -7.79
CA GLU A 176 9.62 17.94 -8.30
C GLU A 176 11.11 17.70 -8.00
N LYS A 177 11.43 17.05 -6.88
CA LYS A 177 12.81 16.94 -6.37
C LYS A 177 13.55 15.72 -6.90
N THR A 178 12.81 14.67 -7.22
CA THR A 178 13.38 13.42 -7.71
C THR A 178 12.93 13.26 -9.16
N PRO A 179 13.85 13.22 -10.16
CA PRO A 179 13.47 13.03 -11.56
C PRO A 179 12.79 11.67 -11.68
N PRO A 180 11.46 11.65 -11.80
CA PRO A 180 10.76 10.45 -11.45
C PRO A 180 10.84 9.51 -12.65
N ARG A 181 11.24 8.25 -12.43
CA ARG A 181 11.13 7.19 -13.44
C ARG A 181 9.64 6.83 -13.58
N LEU A 182 8.86 7.77 -14.10
CA LEU A 182 7.41 7.64 -14.14
C LEU A 182 6.99 6.61 -15.16
N PHE A 183 6.09 5.75 -14.72
CA PHE A 183 5.44 4.76 -15.55
C PHE A 183 3.95 5.02 -15.54
N THR A 184 3.36 4.91 -16.71
CA THR A 184 1.94 5.17 -16.89
C THR A 184 1.21 4.06 -17.60
N CYS A 185 0.03 3.79 -17.08
CA CYS A 185 -0.95 2.94 -17.71
C CYS A 185 -2.26 3.69 -17.87
N VAL A 186 -3.06 3.21 -18.81
CA VAL A 186 -4.39 3.71 -19.11
C VAL A 186 -5.36 2.58 -18.87
N TYR A 187 -6.29 2.79 -17.96
CA TYR A 187 -7.43 1.91 -17.76
C TYR A 187 -8.61 2.46 -18.55
N THR A 188 -9.20 1.61 -19.39
CA THR A 188 -10.37 1.91 -20.20
C THR A 188 -11.58 1.24 -19.53
N PRO A 189 -12.52 2.00 -18.92
CA PRO A 189 -13.63 1.40 -18.19
C PRO A 189 -14.59 0.58 -19.07
N VAL A 190 -14.77 0.98 -20.33
CA VAL A 190 -15.76 0.40 -21.25
C VAL A 190 -15.46 -1.06 -21.59
N ASP A 191 -14.19 -1.43 -21.73
CA ASP A 191 -13.74 -2.79 -22.03
C ASP A 191 -13.05 -3.47 -20.83
N SER A 192 -12.95 -2.75 -19.70
CA SER A 192 -12.19 -3.17 -18.53
C SER A 192 -10.73 -3.54 -18.84
N ALA A 193 -10.13 -2.91 -19.86
CA ALA A 193 -8.76 -3.19 -20.28
C ALA A 193 -7.75 -2.24 -19.63
N LEU A 194 -6.54 -2.76 -19.39
CA LEU A 194 -5.39 -1.98 -19.00
C LEU A 194 -4.36 -1.96 -20.13
N HIS A 195 -3.95 -0.77 -20.54
CA HIS A 195 -2.94 -0.55 -21.57
C HIS A 195 -1.68 0.06 -20.96
N PHE A 196 -0.52 -0.52 -21.27
CA PHE A 196 0.77 0.08 -20.94
C PHE A 196 1.07 1.20 -21.94
N VAL A 197 1.10 2.45 -21.46
CA VAL A 197 1.22 3.63 -22.31
C VAL A 197 2.25 4.59 -21.74
N ASN A 198 3.54 4.27 -21.89
CA ASN A 198 4.62 5.14 -21.43
C ASN A 198 4.68 6.49 -22.19
N ALA A 199 4.19 6.55 -23.43
CA ALA A 199 4.22 7.77 -24.24
C ALA A 199 3.19 8.84 -23.80
N GLY A 200 2.10 8.43 -23.13
CA GLY A 200 0.98 9.30 -22.80
C GLY A 200 1.34 10.37 -21.79
N TRP A 201 2.05 9.99 -20.72
CA TRP A 201 2.52 10.94 -19.72
C TRP A 201 3.60 11.88 -20.25
N LYS A 202 4.53 11.34 -21.06
CA LYS A 202 5.54 12.15 -21.73
C LYS A 202 4.89 13.29 -22.51
N ARG A 203 3.82 13.00 -23.27
CA ARG A 203 3.05 14.02 -23.99
C ARG A 203 2.46 15.09 -23.07
N LEU A 204 1.91 14.71 -21.91
CA LEU A 204 1.36 15.68 -20.94
C LEU A 204 2.44 16.54 -20.30
N THR A 205 3.58 15.96 -19.93
CA THR A 205 4.72 16.72 -19.37
C THR A 205 5.42 17.62 -20.37
N GLN A 206 5.27 17.36 -21.68
CA GLN A 206 5.76 18.20 -22.77
C GLN A 206 4.74 19.25 -23.24
N ALA A 207 3.60 19.37 -22.55
CA ALA A 207 2.66 20.45 -22.78
C ALA A 207 3.35 21.82 -22.64
N LYS A 208 2.91 22.80 -23.42
CA LYS A 208 3.38 24.19 -23.30
C LYS A 208 3.10 24.74 -21.90
N ARG A 209 1.96 24.35 -21.32
CA ARG A 209 1.53 24.78 -19.99
C ARG A 209 0.50 23.84 -19.41
N ALA A 210 0.60 23.55 -18.12
CA ALA A 210 -0.48 23.05 -17.28
C ALA A 210 -1.11 24.22 -16.50
N ALA A 211 -2.44 24.24 -16.39
CA ALA A 211 -3.16 25.19 -15.55
C ALA A 211 -4.37 24.53 -14.90
N GLU A 212 -4.64 24.87 -13.65
CA GLU A 212 -5.89 24.49 -13.00
C GLU A 212 -7.03 25.34 -13.55
N ILE A 213 -8.13 24.68 -13.95
CA ILE A 213 -9.31 25.30 -14.55
C ILE A 213 -10.59 25.08 -13.72
N GLY A 214 -10.42 24.51 -12.53
CA GLY A 214 -11.47 24.20 -11.56
C GLY A 214 -10.97 23.17 -10.56
N GLU A 215 -11.74 22.90 -9.51
CA GLU A 215 -11.34 21.97 -8.46
C GLU A 215 -10.97 20.59 -9.02
N ASN A 216 -9.71 20.19 -8.82
CA ASN A 216 -9.14 18.95 -9.34
C ASN A 216 -9.26 18.82 -10.88
N LYS A 217 -9.39 19.93 -11.62
CA LYS A 217 -9.46 19.94 -13.09
C LYS A 217 -8.25 20.67 -13.65
N VAL A 218 -7.45 19.96 -14.43
CA VAL A 218 -6.21 20.50 -15.01
C VAL A 218 -6.28 20.47 -16.52
N ARG A 219 -5.92 21.59 -17.15
CA ARG A 219 -5.75 21.73 -18.59
C ARG A 219 -4.27 21.73 -18.96
N PHE A 220 -3.89 20.80 -19.84
CA PHE A 220 -2.59 20.74 -20.49
C PHE A 220 -2.67 21.32 -21.90
N TYR A 221 -2.19 22.56 -22.09
CA TYR A 221 -2.10 23.23 -23.38
C TYR A 221 -1.03 22.56 -24.25
N GLN A 222 -1.43 21.94 -25.35
CA GLN A 222 -0.57 21.11 -26.19
C GLN A 222 0.42 21.95 -26.99
N ASN A 223 1.61 21.37 -27.23
CA ASN A 223 2.48 21.84 -28.30
C ASN A 223 2.03 21.20 -29.61
N LYS A 224 2.01 21.97 -30.71
CA LYS A 224 1.52 21.49 -32.02
C LYS A 224 2.36 20.36 -32.65
N HIS A 225 3.40 19.85 -31.98
CA HIS A 225 4.46 19.00 -32.58
C HIS A 225 4.85 17.75 -31.77
N THR A 226 4.02 17.23 -30.86
CA THR A 226 4.35 15.94 -30.24
C THR A 226 3.83 14.80 -31.11
N GLY A 227 4.73 14.12 -31.85
CA GLY A 227 4.41 12.85 -32.52
C GLY A 227 4.06 11.71 -31.54
N ASP A 228 4.21 11.95 -30.24
CA ASP A 228 3.86 11.01 -29.17
C ASP A 228 2.33 10.85 -29.05
N LYS A 229 1.87 9.60 -29.06
CA LYS A 229 0.45 9.25 -28.86
C LYS A 229 0.10 9.42 -27.38
N LEU A 230 -1.05 10.07 -27.11
CA LEU A 230 -1.61 10.13 -25.76
C LEU A 230 -1.93 8.72 -25.26
N GLY A 231 -2.54 7.90 -26.12
CA GLY A 231 -2.82 6.47 -25.86
C GLY A 231 -4.03 6.20 -24.95
N GLY A 232 -4.90 7.20 -24.78
CA GLY A 232 -6.19 7.09 -24.10
C GLY A 232 -7.22 8.05 -24.70
N ALA A 233 -8.48 7.79 -24.42
CA ALA A 233 -9.66 8.54 -24.86
C ALA A 233 -10.38 9.19 -23.68
N VAL A 234 -11.33 10.09 -23.98
CA VAL A 234 -12.19 10.69 -22.95
C VAL A 234 -12.93 9.58 -22.20
N GLY A 235 -12.89 9.62 -20.87
CA GLY A 235 -13.41 8.59 -19.97
C GLY A 235 -12.35 7.64 -19.43
N ASP A 236 -11.19 7.53 -20.09
CA ASP A 236 -10.11 6.66 -19.62
C ASP A 236 -9.40 7.24 -18.40
N VAL A 237 -8.92 6.35 -17.53
CA VAL A 237 -8.21 6.69 -16.30
C VAL A 237 -6.73 6.42 -16.48
N TYR A 238 -5.92 7.47 -16.37
CA TYR A 238 -4.47 7.35 -16.31
C TYR A 238 -4.04 7.09 -14.89
N THR A 239 -3.12 6.15 -14.73
CA THR A 239 -2.40 5.93 -13.49
C THR A 239 -0.94 6.29 -13.69
N VAL A 240 -0.36 7.07 -12.77
CA VAL A 240 1.02 7.53 -12.81
C VAL A 240 1.72 7.16 -11.52
N ARG A 241 2.88 6.50 -11.63
CA ARG A 241 3.70 6.18 -10.45
C ARG A 241 5.18 6.26 -10.78
N ASP A 242 5.98 6.44 -9.74
CA ASP A 242 7.39 6.07 -9.77
C ASP A 242 7.51 4.53 -9.86
N ILE A 243 8.49 4.03 -10.62
CA ILE A 243 8.79 2.60 -10.68
C ILE A 243 9.62 2.09 -9.51
N THR A 244 10.24 2.99 -8.75
CA THR A 244 11.05 2.67 -7.58
C THR A 244 10.19 1.96 -6.52
N ARG A 245 10.61 0.76 -6.12
CA ARG A 245 9.95 -0.07 -5.10
C ARG A 245 10.78 -0.04 -3.83
N ASP A 246 10.63 1.01 -3.04
CA ASP A 246 11.36 1.22 -1.79
C ASP A 246 10.57 0.76 -0.55
N GLU A 247 9.24 0.78 -0.60
CA GLU A 247 8.33 0.31 0.47
C GLU A 247 7.43 -0.84 -0.02
N VAL A 248 6.83 -1.58 0.91
CA VAL A 248 5.85 -2.66 0.64
C VAL A 248 4.58 -2.53 1.48
N GLY A 249 3.52 -3.27 1.17
CA GLY A 249 2.33 -3.32 2.04
C GLY A 249 2.64 -3.99 3.38
N LEU A 250 2.81 -5.31 3.35
CA LEU A 250 3.21 -6.10 4.53
C LEU A 250 4.50 -6.86 4.20
N PHE A 251 5.45 -6.90 5.15
CA PHE A 251 6.64 -7.73 5.04
C PHE A 251 6.67 -8.78 6.15
N LEU A 252 6.57 -10.05 5.77
CA LEU A 252 6.69 -11.19 6.67
C LEU A 252 8.07 -11.81 6.44
N LEU A 253 8.96 -11.71 7.43
CA LEU A 253 10.34 -12.16 7.33
C LEU A 253 10.61 -13.24 8.38
N GLN A 254 11.19 -14.36 7.94
CA GLN A 254 11.68 -15.44 8.83
C GLN A 254 10.66 -15.88 9.89
N SER A 255 9.38 -15.81 9.52
CA SER A 255 8.26 -15.97 10.45
C SER A 255 7.50 -17.26 10.18
N LYS A 256 6.90 -17.84 11.22
CA LYS A 256 6.24 -19.17 11.16
C LYS A 256 4.81 -19.14 11.67
N ASN A 257 3.93 -19.89 11.00
CA ASN A 257 2.50 -20.01 11.34
C ASN A 257 1.84 -18.63 11.39
N ILE A 258 1.82 -17.95 10.23
CA ILE A 258 1.23 -16.62 10.10
C ILE A 258 -0.15 -16.74 9.47
N ARG A 259 -1.15 -16.13 10.11
CA ARG A 259 -2.52 -16.08 9.62
C ARG A 259 -2.97 -14.64 9.40
N LEU A 260 -3.45 -14.37 8.18
CA LEU A 260 -4.21 -13.16 7.86
C LEU A 260 -5.64 -13.60 7.62
N ASP A 261 -6.57 -13.13 8.44
CA ASP A 261 -7.99 -13.48 8.33
C ASP A 261 -8.85 -12.22 8.25
N ASN A 262 -9.62 -12.08 7.17
CA ASN A 262 -10.43 -10.88 6.93
C ASN A 262 -9.59 -9.58 7.03
N VAL A 263 -8.48 -9.56 6.29
CA VAL A 263 -7.58 -8.40 6.19
C VAL A 263 -7.82 -7.69 4.88
N GLN A 264 -7.97 -6.37 4.91
CA GLN A 264 -8.17 -5.55 3.72
C GLN A 264 -6.97 -4.62 3.50
N MET A 265 -6.38 -4.69 2.31
CA MET A 265 -5.30 -3.82 1.86
C MET A 265 -5.84 -2.92 0.74
N HIS A 266 -6.15 -1.67 1.07
CA HIS A 266 -6.79 -0.75 0.13
C HIS A 266 -5.82 0.00 -0.77
N PHE A 267 -4.57 0.09 -0.34
CA PHE A 267 -3.44 0.53 -1.14
C PHE A 267 -2.15 -0.02 -0.53
N MET A 268 -1.15 -0.32 -1.35
CA MET A 268 0.18 -0.77 -0.95
C MET A 268 1.22 -0.14 -1.87
N HIS A 269 2.23 0.51 -1.28
CA HIS A 269 3.40 0.99 -2.04
C HIS A 269 4.23 -0.19 -2.53
N GLY A 270 4.80 -0.12 -3.72
CA GLY A 270 5.65 -1.20 -4.24
C GLY A 270 4.89 -2.52 -4.37
N LEU A 271 5.45 -3.57 -3.77
CA LEU A 271 4.82 -4.89 -3.62
C LEU A 271 3.82 -4.89 -2.47
N GLY A 272 2.79 -5.73 -2.57
CA GLY A 272 1.78 -5.87 -1.54
C GLY A 272 2.27 -6.63 -0.31
N ILE A 273 1.89 -7.91 -0.19
CA ILE A 273 2.30 -8.76 0.92
C ILE A 273 3.51 -9.59 0.50
N VAL A 274 4.69 -9.24 0.98
CA VAL A 274 5.93 -9.98 0.71
C VAL A 274 6.22 -10.91 1.88
N SER A 275 6.26 -12.20 1.61
CA SER A 275 6.66 -13.24 2.57
C SER A 275 8.02 -13.80 2.16
N GLN A 276 9.00 -13.69 3.04
CA GLN A 276 10.38 -14.08 2.77
C GLN A 276 10.89 -15.02 3.86
N PHE A 277 11.34 -16.21 3.48
CA PHE A 277 11.85 -17.24 4.39
C PHE A 277 10.84 -17.65 5.48
N CYS A 278 9.55 -17.63 5.15
CA CYS A 278 8.48 -18.00 6.07
C CYS A 278 8.12 -19.49 5.99
N THR A 279 7.56 -20.02 7.08
CA THR A 279 7.02 -21.38 7.15
C THR A 279 5.55 -21.35 7.55
N ASN A 280 4.67 -21.99 6.77
CA ASN A 280 3.23 -22.06 7.02
C ASN A 280 2.53 -20.70 7.04
N LEU A 281 1.84 -20.38 5.95
CA LEU A 281 1.12 -19.13 5.75
C LEU A 281 -0.33 -19.43 5.40
N HIS A 282 -1.27 -18.76 6.07
CA HIS A 282 -2.70 -18.91 5.82
C HIS A 282 -3.35 -17.55 5.65
N PHE A 283 -3.70 -17.19 4.41
CA PHE A 283 -4.41 -15.97 4.06
C PHE A 283 -5.84 -16.34 3.67
N ASN A 284 -6.79 -15.98 4.51
CA ASN A 284 -8.21 -16.29 4.35
C ASN A 284 -9.02 -14.99 4.35
N HIS A 285 -9.91 -14.80 3.39
CA HIS A 285 -10.63 -13.53 3.23
C HIS A 285 -9.69 -12.31 3.12
N LEU A 286 -8.55 -12.47 2.45
CA LEU A 286 -7.68 -11.35 2.13
C LEU A 286 -8.30 -10.57 0.97
N ARG A 287 -8.46 -9.25 1.13
CA ARG A 287 -8.93 -8.36 0.07
C ARG A 287 -7.89 -7.31 -0.25
N CYS A 288 -7.32 -7.36 -1.44
CA CYS A 288 -6.46 -6.31 -1.97
C CYS A 288 -7.22 -5.58 -3.07
N ALA A 289 -7.88 -4.48 -2.71
CA ALA A 289 -8.71 -3.69 -3.62
C ALA A 289 -8.93 -2.28 -3.03
N PRO A 290 -9.04 -1.24 -3.88
CA PRO A 290 -9.28 0.12 -3.41
C PRO A 290 -10.57 0.23 -2.59
N ARG A 291 -10.64 1.25 -1.74
CA ARG A 291 -11.88 1.59 -1.03
C ARG A 291 -12.92 2.07 -2.05
N SER A 292 -14.14 1.57 -1.96
CA SER A 292 -15.20 1.89 -2.94
C SER A 292 -15.60 3.37 -2.94
N GLN A 293 -15.37 4.09 -1.83
CA GLN A 293 -15.68 5.51 -1.71
C GLN A 293 -14.61 6.47 -2.25
N THR A 294 -13.45 5.96 -2.71
CA THR A 294 -12.34 6.82 -3.16
C THR A 294 -12.26 6.94 -4.68
N ASP A 295 -13.10 6.21 -5.43
CA ASP A 295 -13.05 6.10 -6.90
C ASP A 295 -11.66 5.71 -7.46
N ARG A 296 -10.80 5.17 -6.60
CA ARG A 296 -9.46 4.72 -6.98
C ARG A 296 -9.57 3.39 -7.70
N ILE A 297 -8.72 3.17 -8.68
CA ILE A 297 -8.70 1.92 -9.46
C ILE A 297 -7.50 1.02 -9.13
N CYS A 298 -6.51 1.55 -8.38
CA CYS A 298 -5.29 0.83 -8.01
C CYS A 298 -5.18 0.56 -6.49
N ALA A 299 -4.81 -0.67 -6.13
CA ALA A 299 -4.49 -1.07 -4.75
C ALA A 299 -3.02 -1.47 -4.54
N SER A 300 -2.21 -1.59 -5.60
CA SER A 300 -0.78 -1.86 -5.51
C SER A 300 -0.06 -1.44 -6.78
N THR A 301 1.19 -1.01 -6.64
CA THR A 301 2.02 -0.65 -7.81
C THR A 301 2.73 -1.86 -8.45
N ALA A 302 2.74 -3.01 -7.78
CA ALA A 302 3.38 -4.25 -8.23
C ALA A 302 2.53 -5.48 -7.85
N ASP A 303 3.16 -6.60 -7.44
CA ASP A 303 2.42 -7.82 -7.11
C ASP A 303 1.60 -7.64 -5.83
N MET A 304 0.42 -8.28 -5.71
CA MET A 304 -0.40 -8.20 -4.49
C MET A 304 0.12 -9.11 -3.37
N ALA A 305 0.62 -10.30 -3.72
CA ALA A 305 1.31 -11.19 -2.82
C ALA A 305 2.55 -11.78 -3.49
N HIS A 306 3.66 -11.85 -2.75
CA HIS A 306 4.95 -12.34 -3.23
C HIS A 306 5.56 -13.27 -2.18
N PHE A 307 5.86 -14.50 -2.57
CA PHE A 307 6.45 -15.51 -1.69
C PHE A 307 7.86 -15.84 -2.17
N SER A 308 8.88 -15.62 -1.34
CA SER A 308 10.28 -15.85 -1.68
C SER A 308 10.95 -16.76 -0.65
N GLY A 309 11.47 -17.91 -1.08
CA GLY A 309 12.14 -18.87 -0.20
C GLY A 309 11.27 -19.39 0.95
N CYS A 310 9.94 -19.39 0.78
CA CYS A 310 9.01 -19.90 1.79
C CYS A 310 8.87 -21.42 1.71
N ASN A 311 8.54 -22.06 2.83
CA ASN A 311 8.32 -23.51 2.91
C ASN A 311 7.07 -23.88 3.73
N GLY A 312 6.78 -25.18 3.82
CA GLY A 312 5.58 -25.69 4.46
C GLY A 312 4.33 -25.41 3.62
N LYS A 313 3.18 -25.22 4.28
CA LYS A 313 1.90 -25.01 3.59
C LYS A 313 1.60 -23.52 3.43
N ILE A 314 1.47 -23.05 2.19
CA ILE A 314 0.96 -21.72 1.88
C ILE A 314 -0.47 -21.89 1.36
N THR A 315 -1.43 -21.18 1.94
CA THR A 315 -2.83 -21.25 1.53
C THR A 315 -3.38 -19.84 1.42
N VAL A 316 -3.90 -19.53 0.23
CA VAL A 316 -4.65 -18.30 -0.05
C VAL A 316 -6.03 -18.75 -0.51
N GLU A 317 -7.05 -18.47 0.30
CA GLU A 317 -8.43 -18.94 0.05
C GLU A 317 -9.46 -17.86 0.36
N ASN A 318 -10.62 -17.94 -0.27
CA ASN A 318 -11.74 -17.00 -0.11
C ASN A 318 -11.33 -15.53 -0.27
N SER A 319 -10.31 -15.27 -1.09
CA SER A 319 -9.61 -13.98 -1.16
C SER A 319 -9.87 -13.28 -2.50
N PHE A 320 -9.88 -11.95 -2.48
CA PHE A 320 -10.08 -11.10 -3.65
C PHE A 320 -8.84 -10.23 -3.88
N LEU A 321 -8.05 -10.56 -4.90
CA LEU A 321 -6.82 -9.86 -5.26
C LEU A 321 -7.00 -9.25 -6.65
N ALA A 322 -7.67 -8.11 -6.72
CA ALA A 322 -7.92 -7.42 -7.98
C ALA A 322 -7.76 -5.92 -7.83
N ALA A 323 -6.92 -5.36 -8.71
CA ALA A 323 -6.88 -3.94 -8.99
C ALA A 323 -6.70 -3.78 -10.50
N HIS A 324 -7.20 -2.67 -11.05
CA HIS A 324 -7.05 -2.40 -12.48
C HIS A 324 -5.58 -2.19 -12.87
N MET A 325 -4.75 -1.83 -11.89
CA MET A 325 -3.29 -1.76 -12.00
C MET A 325 -2.62 -2.74 -11.05
N MET A 326 -1.99 -3.78 -11.62
CA MET A 326 -1.15 -4.74 -10.93
C MET A 326 -0.24 -5.47 -11.91
N ILE A 327 0.94 -5.92 -11.46
CA ILE A 327 1.84 -6.74 -12.29
C ILE A 327 1.40 -8.21 -12.23
N ARG A 328 1.19 -8.74 -11.02
CA ARG A 328 0.66 -10.10 -10.76
C ARG A 328 -0.19 -10.13 -9.50
N SER A 329 -1.18 -11.03 -9.44
CA SER A 329 -1.93 -11.27 -8.19
C SER A 329 -1.06 -12.00 -7.18
N ILE A 330 -0.37 -13.05 -7.62
CA ILE A 330 0.51 -13.86 -6.78
C ILE A 330 1.78 -14.17 -7.56
N SER A 331 2.92 -14.06 -6.89
CA SER A 331 4.22 -14.51 -7.38
C SER A 331 4.89 -15.42 -6.34
N MET A 332 5.55 -16.48 -6.80
CA MET A 332 6.24 -17.43 -5.95
C MET A 332 7.62 -17.76 -6.54
N VAL A 333 8.66 -17.51 -5.75
CA VAL A 333 10.05 -17.87 -6.03
C VAL A 333 10.42 -19.00 -5.05
N PRO A 334 10.50 -20.25 -5.53
CA PRO A 334 10.82 -21.39 -4.67
C PRO A 334 12.26 -21.32 -4.14
N ILE A 335 12.53 -22.16 -3.13
CA ILE A 335 13.86 -22.35 -2.53
C ILE A 335 14.83 -22.95 -3.56
#